data_AF-A0A966HAY9-F1
#
_entry.id   AF-A0A966HAY9-F1
#
_cell.length_a   1.000
_cell.length_b   1.000
_cell.length_c   1.000
_cell.angle_alpha   90.00
_cell.angle_beta   90.00
_cell.angle_gamma   90.00
#
_symmetry.space_group_name_H-M   'P 1'
#
loop_
_entity.id
_entity.type
_entity.pdbx_description
1 polymer ?
#
loop_
_entity_poly.entity_id
_entity_poly.type
_entity_poly.pdbx_seq_one_letter_code
_entity_poly.pdbx_strand_id
1 'polypeptide(L)'
;MLRFLARIALSVIGNALGLIIASLLVPDFNLSLVGLIASVLFFTGAQFVLAPLVLKLAIKYAPAFRGGIALVTTLITLILTATFTDGLQINSLSAWIISPLIVWLSTVLADIFLPMVLFKKLLSNSESSNS
;
A
#
# COMPACT_ATOMS: atom_id res chain seq x y z
N MET A 1 -5.17 21.30 -0.78
CA MET A 1 -5.86 20.30 -1.64
C MET A 1 -4.89 19.56 -2.56
N LEU A 2 -3.99 20.24 -3.28
CA LEU A 2 -3.00 19.58 -4.17
C LEU A 2 -2.13 18.52 -3.46
N ARG A 3 -1.69 18.78 -2.23
CA ARG A 3 -0.93 17.82 -1.40
C ARG A 3 -1.72 16.53 -1.07
N PHE A 4 -3.05 16.63 -0.96
CA PHE A 4 -3.91 15.48 -0.67
C PHE A 4 -4.08 14.59 -1.90
N LEU A 5 -4.33 15.18 -3.08
CA LEU A 5 -4.39 14.45 -4.35
C LEU A 5 -3.06 13.75 -4.67
N ALA A 6 -1.93 14.44 -4.48
CA ALA A 6 -0.61 13.85 -4.65
C ALA A 6 -0.39 12.64 -3.74
N ARG A 7 -0.88 12.70 -2.50
CA ARG A 7 -0.78 11.60 -1.53
C ARG A 7 -1.70 10.42 -1.87
N ILE A 8 -2.85 10.66 -2.49
CA ILE A 8 -3.72 9.59 -3.00
C ILE A 8 -3.05 8.90 -4.19
N ALA A 9 -2.61 9.66 -5.19
CA ALA A 9 -1.93 9.11 -6.37
C ALA A 9 -0.69 8.30 -5.98
N LEU A 10 0.15 8.91 -5.15
CA LEU A 10 0.77 8.34 -3.95
C LEU A 10 0.51 6.85 -3.62
N SER A 11 -0.39 6.68 -2.67
CA SER A 11 -0.80 5.38 -2.16
C SER A 11 -1.27 4.45 -3.26
N VAL A 12 -1.97 4.94 -4.29
CA VAL A 12 -2.41 4.10 -5.41
C VAL A 12 -1.23 3.45 -6.13
N ILE A 13 -0.17 4.21 -6.43
CA ILE A 13 1.05 3.68 -7.07
C ILE A 13 1.76 2.70 -6.14
N GLY A 14 1.93 3.05 -4.86
CA GLY A 14 2.56 2.17 -3.87
C GLY A 14 1.82 0.83 -3.73
N ASN A 15 0.49 0.89 -3.66
CA ASN A 15 -0.38 -0.28 -3.56
C ASN A 15 -0.35 -1.12 -4.84
N ALA A 16 -0.36 -0.48 -6.01
CA ALA A 16 -0.20 -1.17 -7.29
C ALA A 16 1.12 -1.94 -7.35
N LEU A 17 2.22 -1.30 -7.00
CA LEU A 17 3.52 -1.94 -6.95
C LEU A 17 3.54 -3.08 -5.92
N GLY A 18 2.97 -2.88 -4.73
CA GLY A 18 2.89 -3.91 -3.70
C GLY A 18 2.12 -5.15 -4.17
N LEU A 19 0.97 -4.97 -4.82
CA LEU A 19 0.17 -6.08 -5.35
C LEU A 19 0.86 -6.79 -6.52
N ILE A 20 1.52 -6.06 -7.42
CA ILE A 20 2.32 -6.65 -8.51
C ILE A 20 3.47 -7.48 -7.94
N ILE A 21 4.24 -6.90 -7.02
CA ILE A 21 5.38 -7.58 -6.40
C ILE A 21 4.92 -8.82 -5.65
N ALA A 22 3.81 -8.75 -4.91
CA ALA A 22 3.22 -9.91 -4.24
C ALA A 22 2.84 -11.02 -5.23
N SER A 23 2.28 -10.68 -6.40
CA SER A 23 1.95 -11.67 -7.43
C SER A 23 3.16 -12.36 -8.07
N LEU A 24 4.34 -11.74 -8.00
CA LEU A 24 5.57 -12.31 -8.54
C LEU A 24 6.33 -13.15 -7.51
N LEU A 25 6.27 -12.75 -6.24
CA LEU A 25 7.09 -13.33 -5.17
C LEU A 25 6.35 -14.33 -4.29
N VAL A 26 5.02 -14.30 -4.26
CA VAL A 26 4.24 -15.17 -3.38
C VAL A 26 3.57 -16.27 -4.21
N PRO A 27 3.97 -17.54 -4.01
CA PRO A 27 3.24 -18.68 -4.57
C PRO A 27 1.77 -18.63 -4.14
N ASP A 28 0.86 -18.99 -5.04
CA ASP A 28 -0.60 -18.97 -4.83
C ASP A 28 -1.23 -17.59 -4.65
N PHE A 29 -0.50 -16.49 -4.93
CA PHE A 29 -1.07 -15.15 -5.06
C PHE A 29 -1.34 -14.84 -6.53
N ASN A 30 -2.57 -15.07 -6.97
CA ASN A 30 -2.95 -14.89 -8.36
C ASN A 30 -3.60 -13.52 -8.55
N LEU A 31 -2.95 -12.68 -9.37
CA LEU A 31 -3.44 -11.35 -9.74
C LEU A 31 -3.57 -11.29 -11.27
N SER A 32 -4.80 -11.14 -11.77
CA SER A 32 -5.01 -10.96 -13.22
C SER A 32 -4.72 -9.53 -13.65
N LEU A 33 -4.31 -9.33 -14.92
CA LEU A 33 -4.04 -7.99 -15.46
C LEU A 33 -5.26 -7.05 -15.36
N VAL A 34 -6.46 -7.56 -15.64
CA VAL A 34 -7.71 -6.81 -15.53
C VAL A 34 -8.10 -6.60 -14.06
N GLY A 35 -7.87 -7.63 -13.23
CA GLY A 35 -8.12 -7.60 -11.79
C GLY A 35 -7.22 -6.63 -11.02
N LEU A 36 -6.07 -6.25 -11.57
CA LEU A 36 -5.13 -5.32 -10.96
C LEU A 36 -5.78 -3.96 -10.67
N ILE A 37 -6.49 -3.37 -11.63
CA ILE A 37 -7.07 -2.03 -11.45
C ILE A 37 -8.14 -2.05 -10.35
N ALA A 38 -9.07 -3.00 -10.42
CA ALA A 38 -10.13 -3.16 -9.42
C ALA A 38 -9.55 -3.43 -8.02
N SER A 39 -8.56 -4.31 -7.93
CA SER A 39 -7.91 -4.67 -6.67
C SER A 39 -7.13 -3.51 -6.07
N VAL A 40 -6.41 -2.73 -6.89
CA VAL A 40 -5.69 -1.54 -6.44
C VAL A 40 -6.64 -0.48 -5.90
N LEU A 41 -7.73 -0.18 -6.63
CA LEU A 41 -8.69 0.82 -6.20
C LEU A 41 -9.40 0.41 -4.90
N PHE A 42 -9.85 -0.84 -4.82
CA PHE A 42 -10.51 -1.36 -3.62
C PHE A 42 -9.54 -1.41 -2.44
N PHE A 43 -8.34 -1.93 -2.64
CA PHE A 43 -7.30 -2.01 -1.60
C PHE A 43 -6.96 -0.62 -1.07
N THR A 44 -6.73 0.35 -1.97
CA THR A 44 -6.42 1.72 -1.58
C THR A 44 -7.59 2.36 -0.81
N GLY A 45 -8.83 2.18 -1.28
CA GLY A 45 -10.03 2.70 -0.63
C GLY A 45 -10.23 2.12 0.78
N ALA A 46 -10.15 0.79 0.90
CA ALA A 46 -10.24 0.09 2.18
C ALA A 46 -9.12 0.52 3.13
N GLN A 47 -7.89 0.65 2.65
CA GLN A 47 -6.75 1.12 3.44
C GLN A 47 -6.97 2.53 3.99
N PHE A 48 -7.53 3.45 3.21
CA PHE A 48 -7.83 4.82 3.70
C PHE A 48 -8.83 4.83 4.85
N VAL A 49 -9.80 3.92 4.87
CA VAL A 49 -10.80 3.80 5.93
C VAL A 49 -10.22 3.05 7.13
N LEU A 50 -9.55 1.92 6.89
CA LEU A 50 -9.06 1.02 7.93
C LEU A 50 -7.84 1.59 8.67
N ALA A 51 -6.89 2.22 7.97
CA ALA A 51 -5.67 2.74 8.57
C ALA A 51 -5.91 3.65 9.79
N PRO A 52 -6.77 4.69 9.74
CA PRO A 52 -7.02 5.53 10.91
C PRO A 52 -7.78 4.79 12.02
N LEU A 53 -8.66 3.84 11.69
CA LEU A 53 -9.38 3.04 12.69
C LEU A 53 -8.44 2.11 13.45
N VAL A 54 -7.64 1.34 12.72
CA VAL A 54 -6.69 0.37 13.28
C VAL A 54 -5.59 1.10 14.05
N LEU A 55 -5.14 2.27 13.57
CA LEU A 55 -4.19 3.12 14.29
C LEU A 55 -4.74 3.62 15.64
N LYS A 56 -6.01 4.07 15.68
CA LYS A 56 -6.66 4.51 16.93
C LYS A 56 -6.75 3.38 17.95
N LEU A 57 -7.17 2.19 17.51
CA LEU A 57 -7.22 1.00 18.34
C LEU A 57 -5.83 0.66 18.88
N ALA A 58 -4.82 0.70 18.04
CA ALA A 58 -3.52 0.20 18.43
C ALA A 58 -2.66 1.20 19.21
N ILE A 59 -2.85 2.51 19.06
CA ILE A 59 -2.29 3.49 20.01
C ILE A 59 -2.82 3.21 21.43
N LYS A 60 -4.08 2.78 21.55
CA LYS A 60 -4.72 2.48 22.83
C LYS A 60 -4.24 1.17 23.46
N TYR A 61 -3.92 0.15 22.66
CA TYR A 61 -3.64 -1.21 23.16
C TYR A 61 -2.22 -1.73 22.93
N ALA A 62 -1.48 -1.22 21.94
CA ALA A 62 -0.15 -1.71 21.56
C ALA A 62 0.76 -0.63 20.96
N PRO A 63 1.06 0.47 21.69
CA PRO A 63 1.81 1.62 21.16
C PRO A 63 3.24 1.30 20.70
N ALA A 64 3.82 0.19 21.17
CA ALA A 64 5.14 -0.32 20.78
C ALA A 64 5.14 -1.00 19.38
N PHE A 65 3.98 -1.38 18.84
CA PHE A 65 3.86 -2.20 17.62
C PHE A 65 3.47 -1.40 16.36
N ARG A 66 3.94 -0.16 16.20
CA ARG A 66 3.53 0.70 15.05
C ARG A 66 3.66 0.05 13.68
N GLY A 67 4.69 -0.77 13.46
CA GLY A 67 4.85 -1.56 12.21
C GLY A 67 3.85 -2.72 12.09
N GLY A 68 3.58 -3.44 13.19
CA GLY A 68 2.61 -4.53 13.23
C GLY A 68 1.18 -4.08 12.94
N ILE A 69 0.83 -2.86 13.36
CA ILE A 69 -0.48 -2.22 13.10
C ILE A 69 -0.71 -2.07 11.59
N ALA A 70 0.32 -1.61 10.88
CA ALA A 70 0.26 -1.47 9.43
C ALA A 70 0.14 -2.83 8.75
N LEU A 71 0.87 -3.85 9.21
CA LEU A 71 0.75 -5.22 8.69
C LEU A 71 -0.66 -5.81 8.91
N VAL A 72 -1.26 -5.64 10.09
CA VAL A 72 -2.63 -6.08 10.36
C VAL A 72 -3.63 -5.35 9.47
N THR A 73 -3.44 -4.04 9.28
CA THR A 73 -4.28 -3.25 8.36
C THR A 73 -4.16 -3.77 6.92
N THR A 74 -2.94 -4.03 6.45
CA THR A 74 -2.67 -4.60 5.13
C THR A 74 -3.32 -5.97 4.97
N LEU A 75 -3.24 -6.82 5.99
CA LEU A 75 -3.86 -8.14 6.00
C LEU A 75 -5.39 -8.04 5.88
N ILE A 76 -6.04 -7.21 6.71
CA ILE A 76 -7.50 -7.02 6.65
C ILE A 76 -7.90 -6.47 5.28
N THR A 77 -7.11 -5.54 4.74
CA THR A 77 -7.37 -4.95 3.43
C THR A 77 -7.25 -6.00 2.33
N LEU A 78 -6.22 -6.87 2.37
CA LEU A 78 -6.07 -8.01 1.45
C LEU A 78 -7.26 -8.97 1.53
N ILE A 79 -7.74 -9.27 2.74
CA ILE A 79 -8.92 -10.12 2.95
C ILE A 79 -10.13 -9.53 2.24
N LEU A 80 -10.41 -8.24 2.48
CA LEU A 80 -11.54 -7.58 1.85
C LEU A 80 -11.35 -7.53 0.33
N THR A 81 -10.17 -7.20 -0.18
CA THR A 81 -9.92 -7.17 -1.62
C THR A 81 -10.18 -8.53 -2.25
N ALA A 82 -9.60 -9.61 -1.72
CA ALA A 82 -9.80 -10.95 -2.27
C ALA A 82 -11.26 -11.46 -2.16
N THR A 83 -12.04 -10.90 -1.22
CA THR A 83 -13.46 -11.27 -1.04
C THR A 83 -14.38 -10.49 -1.98
N PHE A 84 -14.08 -9.21 -2.21
CA PHE A 84 -14.95 -8.30 -2.95
C PHE A 84 -14.49 -8.05 -4.40
N THR A 85 -13.32 -8.56 -4.79
CA THR A 85 -12.85 -8.51 -6.18
C THR A 85 -12.56 -9.92 -6.69
N ASP A 86 -13.06 -10.23 -7.89
CA ASP A 86 -12.74 -11.49 -8.58
C ASP A 86 -11.29 -11.50 -9.12
N GLY A 87 -10.61 -10.36 -9.01
CA GLY A 87 -9.31 -10.10 -9.61
C GLY A 87 -8.10 -10.56 -8.79
N LEU A 88 -8.30 -10.84 -7.49
CA LEU A 88 -7.27 -11.26 -6.55
C LEU A 88 -7.69 -12.55 -5.84
N GLN A 89 -6.92 -13.62 -6.01
CA GLN A 89 -7.17 -14.89 -5.33
C GLN A 89 -5.94 -15.32 -4.53
N ILE A 90 -6.17 -15.70 -3.27
CA ILE A 90 -5.14 -16.14 -2.33
C ILE A 90 -5.57 -17.49 -1.74
N ASN A 91 -4.92 -18.56 -2.17
CA ASN A 91 -5.42 -19.92 -1.93
C ASN A 91 -4.73 -20.64 -0.76
N SER A 92 -3.55 -20.19 -0.34
CA SER A 92 -2.75 -20.85 0.70
C SER A 92 -2.57 -19.99 1.95
N LEU A 93 -2.47 -20.66 3.12
CA LEU A 93 -2.27 -19.99 4.42
C LEU A 93 -0.92 -19.26 4.48
N SER A 94 0.11 -19.81 3.84
CA SER A 94 1.42 -19.16 3.70
C SER A 94 1.32 -17.87 2.91
N ALA A 95 0.56 -17.84 1.81
CA ALA A 95 0.34 -16.63 1.03
C ALA A 95 -0.37 -15.54 1.87
N TRP A 96 -1.35 -15.92 2.69
CA TRP A 96 -2.00 -15.00 3.63
C TRP A 96 -1.05 -14.34 4.64
N ILE A 97 0.10 -14.96 4.94
CA ILE A 97 1.10 -14.40 5.87
C ILE A 97 2.17 -13.60 5.12
N ILE A 98 2.64 -14.11 3.99
CA ILE A 98 3.75 -13.52 3.22
C ILE A 98 3.28 -12.31 2.40
N SER A 99 2.09 -12.37 1.80
CA SER A 99 1.56 -11.27 0.98
C SER A 99 1.44 -9.94 1.75
N PRO A 100 0.88 -9.89 2.97
CA PRO A 100 0.85 -8.65 3.74
C PRO A 100 2.24 -8.09 4.02
N LEU A 101 3.24 -8.95 4.30
CA LEU A 101 4.62 -8.53 4.54
C LEU A 101 5.22 -7.86 3.30
N ILE A 102 5.06 -8.47 2.13
CA ILE A 102 5.60 -7.95 0.88
C ILE A 102 4.90 -6.66 0.46
N VAL A 103 3.57 -6.64 0.49
CA VAL A 103 2.78 -5.45 0.13
C VAL A 103 3.10 -4.28 1.06
N TRP A 104 3.17 -4.55 2.36
CA TRP A 104 3.54 -3.54 3.35
C TRP A 104 4.95 -3.01 3.11
N LEU A 105 5.92 -3.88 2.86
CA LEU A 105 7.30 -3.47 2.64
C LEU A 105 7.43 -2.60 1.38
N SER A 106 6.73 -2.97 0.29
CA SER A 106 6.67 -2.17 -0.92
C SER A 106 6.08 -0.78 -0.67
N THR A 107 5.02 -0.71 0.13
CA THR A 107 4.39 0.57 0.50
C THR A 107 5.34 1.44 1.33
N VAL A 108 6.04 0.85 2.30
CA VAL A 108 7.06 1.55 3.10
C VAL A 108 8.18 2.09 2.21
N LEU A 109 8.65 1.29 1.24
CA LEU A 109 9.65 1.74 0.29
C LEU A 109 9.12 2.93 -0.53
N ALA A 110 7.90 2.84 -1.07
CA ALA A 110 7.28 3.92 -1.81
C ALA A 110 7.20 5.21 -0.98
N ASP A 111 6.77 5.10 0.29
CA ASP A 111 6.67 6.22 1.22
C ASP A 111 8.03 6.84 1.59
N ILE A 112 9.12 6.06 1.57
CA ILE A 112 10.49 6.55 1.80
C ILE A 112 11.06 7.23 0.54
N PHE A 113 10.91 6.61 -0.63
CA PHE A 113 11.45 7.13 -1.88
C PHE A 113 10.71 8.40 -2.34
N LEU A 114 9.42 8.52 -2.03
CA LEU A 114 8.58 9.64 -2.43
C LEU A 114 9.08 11.02 -1.96
N PRO A 115 9.28 11.28 -0.66
CA PRO A 115 9.78 12.56 -0.20
C PRO A 115 11.14 12.84 -0.82
N MET A 116 12.01 11.83 -0.97
CA MET A 116 13.33 12.02 -1.56
C MET A 116 13.26 12.51 -3.02
N VAL A 117 12.36 11.95 -3.85
CA VAL A 117 12.18 12.40 -5.25
C VAL A 117 11.50 13.77 -5.33
N LEU A 118 10.50 14.03 -4.49
CA LEU A 118 9.82 15.33 -4.44
C LEU A 118 10.76 16.44 -3.95
N PHE A 119 11.55 16.19 -2.90
CA PHE A 119 12.57 17.13 -2.41
C PHE A 119 13.62 17.42 -3.48
N LYS A 120 14.10 16.40 -4.21
CA LYS A 120 15.02 16.61 -5.35
C LYS A 120 14.41 17.48 -6.45
N LYS A 121 13.13 17.28 -6.80
CA LYS A 121 12.44 18.11 -7.81
C LYS A 121 12.25 19.55 -7.36
N LEU A 122 11.95 19.78 -6.08
CA LEU A 122 11.80 21.13 -5.53
C LEU A 122 13.13 21.91 -5.51
N LEU A 123 14.23 21.23 -5.17
CA LEU A 123 15.58 21.83 -5.16
C LEU A 123 16.11 22.08 -6.58
N SER A 124 15.88 21.15 -7.51
CA SER A 124 16.27 21.32 -8.92
C SER A 124 15.52 22.45 -9.61
N ASN A 125 14.26 22.72 -9.23
CA ASN A 125 13.45 23.78 -9.84
C ASN A 125 13.76 25.18 -9.27
N SER A 126 14.49 25.29 -8.15
CA SER A 126 14.98 26.58 -7.66
C SER A 126 16.30 27.03 -8.30
N GLU A 127 17.09 26.10 -8.85
CA GLU A 127 18.32 26.43 -9.56
C GLU A 127 18.06 26.94 -10.99
N SER A 128 17.02 26.45 -11.67
CA SER A 128 16.64 26.89 -13.03
C SER A 128 15.89 28.23 -13.10
N SER A 129 15.48 28.79 -11.96
CA SER A 129 14.82 30.11 -11.88
C SER A 129 15.81 31.25 -11.61
N ASN A 130 17.08 30.94 -11.34
CA ASN A 130 18.14 31.92 -11.03
C ASN A 130 19.25 31.98 -12.10
N SER A 131 19.04 31.37 -13.27
CA SER A 131 19.94 31.43 -14.43
C SER A 131 19.30 32.14 -15.61
#